data_AF-A0A8T5E8V6-F1
#
_entry.id   AF-A0A8T5E8V6-F1
#
_cell.length_a   1.000
_cell.length_b   1.000
_cell.length_c   1.000
_cell.angle_alpha   90.00
_cell.angle_beta   90.00
_cell.angle_gamma   90.00
#
_symmetry.space_group_name_H-M   'P 1'
#
loop_
_entity.id
_entity.type
_entity.pdbx_description
1 polymer ?
#
loop_
_entity_poly.entity_id
_entity_poly.type
_entity_poly.pdbx_seq_one_letter_code
_entity_poly.pdbx_strand_id
1 'polypeptide(L)'
;MDNYQQQQSVAQQVQPTQTQQIEQPLYVLQQNKKRALIPKITTQVVLGAIFYLGVLLNISLLKLSASSETVIKLVALILLLLIVIVGIFLAFHQANLPYRFYRNRIKLYKKEVLYVNIINTNPKIDFWDKFFKTYSIKIAKDKYIRNIPQTVQISNYLQQLINYAKNSTSSQGNFQ
;
A
#
# COMPACT_ATOMS: atom_id res chain seq x y z
N MET A 1 -27.75 -74.01 0.78
CA MET A 1 -27.53 -72.69 0.14
C MET A 1 -28.01 -71.67 1.14
N ASP A 2 -27.12 -70.86 1.72
CA ASP A 2 -27.40 -69.45 2.03
C ASP A 2 -26.13 -68.77 2.56
N ASN A 3 -25.98 -67.51 2.17
CA ASN A 3 -24.75 -66.74 2.07
C ASN A 3 -24.15 -66.34 3.43
N TYR A 4 -22.84 -66.54 3.60
CA TYR A 4 -22.05 -65.81 4.59
C TYR A 4 -21.54 -64.52 3.95
N GLN A 5 -22.15 -63.37 4.27
CA GLN A 5 -21.56 -62.07 3.96
C GLN A 5 -20.65 -61.62 5.11
N GLN A 6 -19.35 -61.56 4.84
CA GLN A 6 -18.36 -60.88 5.68
C GLN A 6 -18.50 -59.37 5.48
N GLN A 7 -18.90 -58.66 6.54
CA GLN A 7 -18.86 -57.20 6.60
C GLN A 7 -17.42 -56.74 6.91
N GLN A 8 -16.71 -56.27 5.90
CA GLN A 8 -15.44 -55.55 6.07
C GLN A 8 -15.75 -54.12 6.53
N SER A 9 -15.35 -53.78 7.76
CA SER A 9 -15.32 -52.42 8.27
C SER A 9 -14.16 -51.65 7.61
N VAL A 10 -14.48 -50.76 6.68
CA VAL A 10 -13.53 -49.85 6.04
C VAL A 10 -13.17 -48.74 7.03
N ALA A 11 -11.96 -48.77 7.59
CA ALA A 11 -11.45 -47.67 8.40
C ALA A 11 -11.23 -46.43 7.51
N GLN A 12 -12.09 -45.42 7.67
CA GLN A 12 -11.89 -44.11 7.06
C GLN A 12 -10.69 -43.42 7.71
N GLN A 13 -9.61 -43.25 6.95
CA GLN A 13 -8.50 -42.40 7.33
C GLN A 13 -8.97 -40.94 7.31
N VAL A 14 -9.17 -40.36 8.49
CA VAL A 14 -9.39 -38.93 8.68
C VAL A 14 -8.11 -38.19 8.27
N GLN A 15 -8.14 -37.52 7.12
CA GLN A 15 -7.10 -36.57 6.72
C GLN A 15 -7.10 -35.38 7.69
N PRO A 16 -5.96 -34.99 8.28
CA PRO A 16 -5.91 -33.82 9.13
C PRO A 16 -6.10 -32.57 8.26
N THR A 17 -7.21 -31.87 8.48
CA THR A 17 -7.46 -30.53 7.95
C THR A 17 -6.36 -29.61 8.46
N GLN A 18 -5.44 -29.19 7.59
CA GLN A 18 -4.42 -28.20 7.93
C GLN A 18 -5.11 -26.89 8.28
N THR A 19 -5.27 -26.62 9.58
CA THR A 19 -5.66 -25.30 10.07
C THR A 19 -4.56 -24.33 9.66
N GLN A 20 -4.89 -23.40 8.76
CA GLN A 20 -4.01 -22.29 8.40
C GLN A 20 -3.74 -21.48 9.68
N GLN A 21 -2.61 -21.71 10.34
CA GLN A 21 -2.17 -20.88 11.44
C GLN A 21 -2.04 -19.44 10.91
N ILE A 22 -2.85 -18.54 11.47
CA ILE A 22 -2.81 -17.12 11.14
C ILE A 22 -1.46 -16.59 11.66
N GLU A 23 -0.49 -16.47 10.76
CA GLU A 23 0.84 -15.94 11.06
C GLU A 23 0.69 -14.49 11.57
N GLN A 24 1.24 -14.19 12.75
CA GLN A 24 1.29 -12.83 13.28
C GLN A 24 2.49 -12.06 12.69
N PRO A 25 2.38 -10.74 12.47
CA PRO A 25 3.50 -9.95 11.99
C PRO A 25 4.57 -9.83 13.08
N LEU A 26 5.84 -10.02 12.70
CA LEU A 26 7.01 -9.80 13.56
C LEU A 26 7.20 -8.33 13.92
N TYR A 27 6.84 -7.44 12.99
CA TYR A 27 6.93 -6.00 13.18
C TYR A 27 5.89 -5.27 12.35
N VAL A 28 5.39 -4.15 12.88
CA VAL A 28 4.40 -3.29 12.21
C VAL A 28 4.96 -1.88 12.15
N LEU A 29 5.29 -1.42 10.94
CA LEU A 29 5.81 -0.08 10.71
C LEU A 29 4.66 0.87 10.32
N GLN A 30 4.50 1.91 11.12
CA GLN A 30 3.57 3.00 10.85
C GLN A 30 4.19 4.05 9.94
N GLN A 31 3.37 4.60 9.05
CA GLN A 31 3.77 5.71 8.20
C GLN A 31 3.64 7.03 8.95
N ASN A 32 4.51 7.99 8.63
CA ASN A 32 4.30 9.37 9.04
C ASN A 32 3.07 9.94 8.30
N LYS A 33 1.96 10.12 9.04
CA LYS A 33 0.68 10.57 8.49
C LYS A 33 0.78 11.96 7.84
N LYS A 34 1.51 12.88 8.45
CA LYS A 34 1.67 14.25 7.93
C LYS A 34 2.32 14.23 6.54
N ARG A 35 3.42 13.47 6.41
CA ARG A 35 4.12 13.27 5.14
C ARG A 35 3.26 12.56 4.09
N ALA A 36 2.43 11.62 4.50
CA ALA A 36 1.56 10.87 3.59
C ALA A 36 0.38 11.71 3.06
N LEU A 37 -0.13 12.65 3.87
CA LEU A 37 -1.33 13.43 3.57
C LEU A 37 -1.04 14.78 2.93
N ILE A 38 -0.20 15.60 3.56
CA ILE A 38 -0.04 17.01 3.18
C ILE A 38 0.35 17.17 1.71
N PRO A 39 1.37 16.47 1.18
CA PRO A 39 1.76 16.59 -0.23
C PRO A 39 0.62 16.26 -1.19
N LYS A 40 -0.17 15.23 -0.88
CA LYS A 40 -1.31 14.82 -1.73
C LYS A 40 -2.43 15.86 -1.71
N ILE A 41 -2.76 16.36 -0.52
CA ILE A 41 -3.79 17.39 -0.35
C ILE A 41 -3.34 18.68 -1.05
N THR A 42 -2.10 19.09 -0.86
CA THR A 42 -1.53 20.27 -1.53
C THR A 42 -1.58 20.13 -3.04
N THR A 43 -1.12 19.00 -3.61
CA THR A 43 -1.22 18.74 -5.05
C THR A 43 -2.68 18.78 -5.52
N GLN A 44 -3.61 18.18 -4.78
CA GLN A 44 -5.01 18.14 -5.15
C GLN A 44 -5.68 19.53 -5.13
N VAL A 45 -5.37 20.37 -4.13
CA VAL A 45 -5.86 21.75 -4.05
C VAL A 45 -5.32 22.58 -5.20
N VAL A 46 -4.02 22.47 -5.51
CA VAL A 46 -3.39 23.20 -6.62
C VAL A 46 -3.99 22.76 -7.97
N LEU A 47 -4.12 21.45 -8.22
CA LEU A 47 -4.76 20.95 -9.45
C LEU A 47 -6.23 21.36 -9.52
N GLY A 48 -6.94 21.33 -8.40
CA GLY A 48 -8.33 21.77 -8.33
C GLY A 48 -8.51 23.24 -8.66
N ALA A 49 -7.62 24.10 -8.16
CA ALA A 49 -7.61 25.52 -8.49
C ALA A 49 -7.33 25.75 -9.99
N ILE A 50 -6.31 25.09 -10.55
CA ILE A 50 -5.99 25.17 -11.99
C ILE A 50 -7.17 24.70 -12.84
N PHE A 51 -7.79 23.57 -12.48
CA PHE A 51 -8.97 23.04 -13.17
C PHE A 51 -10.14 24.04 -13.15
N TYR A 52 -10.45 24.59 -11.97
CA TYR A 52 -11.54 25.56 -11.83
C TYR A 52 -11.29 26.84 -12.64
N LEU A 53 -10.06 27.36 -12.61
CA LEU A 53 -9.66 28.49 -13.45
C LEU A 53 -9.82 28.17 -14.95
N GLY A 54 -9.47 26.96 -15.36
CA GLY A 54 -9.71 26.48 -16.72
C GLY A 54 -11.20 26.49 -17.09
N VAL A 55 -12.07 26.03 -16.19
CA VAL A 55 -13.53 26.10 -16.38
C VAL A 55 -14.01 27.55 -16.50
N LEU A 56 -13.56 28.44 -15.61
CA LEU A 56 -13.92 29.85 -15.65
C LEU A 56 -13.47 30.52 -16.96
N LEU A 57 -12.26 30.21 -17.43
CA LEU A 57 -11.75 30.71 -18.69
C LEU A 57 -12.61 30.24 -19.87
N ASN A 58 -12.95 28.95 -19.92
CA ASN A 58 -13.82 28.41 -20.96
C ASN A 58 -15.18 29.11 -20.94
N ILE A 59 -15.81 29.23 -19.78
CA ILE A 59 -17.11 29.90 -19.64
C ILE A 59 -17.03 31.37 -20.08
N SER A 60 -15.97 32.09 -19.72
CA SER A 60 -15.76 33.49 -20.11
C SER A 60 -15.67 33.67 -21.63
N LEU A 61 -15.14 32.68 -22.34
CA LEU A 61 -15.05 32.69 -23.81
C LEU A 61 -16.40 32.33 -24.48
N LEU A 62 -17.25 31.57 -23.79
CA LEU A 62 -18.60 31.29 -24.26
C LEU A 62 -19.50 32.48 -23.91
N LYS A 63 -20.08 33.14 -24.92
CA LYS A 63 -21.04 34.24 -24.74
C LYS A 63 -22.38 33.71 -24.20
N LEU A 64 -22.43 33.33 -22.93
CA LEU A 64 -23.59 32.80 -22.24
C LEU A 64 -24.42 33.90 -21.57
N SER A 65 -25.69 33.60 -21.28
CA SER A 65 -26.49 34.45 -20.40
C SER A 65 -25.94 34.38 -18.97
N ALA A 66 -26.05 35.49 -18.22
CA ALA A 66 -25.56 35.58 -16.85
C ALA A 66 -26.12 34.48 -15.92
N SER A 67 -27.37 34.06 -16.14
CA SER A 67 -28.00 32.95 -15.41
C SER A 67 -27.31 31.62 -15.69
N SER A 68 -27.03 31.30 -16.97
CA SER A 68 -26.36 30.07 -17.36
C SER A 68 -24.92 30.03 -16.84
N GLU A 69 -24.20 31.15 -16.97
CA GLU A 69 -22.85 31.30 -16.44
C GLU A 69 -22.79 31.00 -14.93
N THR A 70 -23.72 31.57 -14.17
CA THR A 70 -23.81 31.35 -12.71
C THR A 70 -24.09 29.89 -12.37
N VAL A 71 -25.05 29.26 -13.05
CA VAL A 71 -25.40 27.86 -12.83
C VAL A 71 -24.22 26.93 -13.15
N ILE A 72 -23.55 27.14 -14.28
CA ILE A 72 -22.42 26.30 -14.68
C ILE A 72 -21.25 26.45 -13.69
N LYS A 73 -20.92 27.69 -13.27
CA LYS A 73 -19.88 27.93 -12.25
C LYS A 73 -20.20 27.21 -10.95
N LEU A 74 -21.45 27.28 -10.50
CA LEU A 74 -21.90 26.60 -9.29
C LEU A 74 -21.80 25.07 -9.41
N VAL A 75 -22.29 24.49 -10.51
CA VAL A 75 -22.21 23.05 -10.77
C VAL A 75 -20.75 22.58 -10.83
N ALA A 76 -19.89 23.33 -11.52
CA ALA A 76 -18.47 23.03 -11.60
C ALA A 76 -17.79 23.07 -10.22
N LEU A 77 -18.13 24.05 -9.38
CA LEU A 77 -17.62 24.17 -8.03
C LEU A 77 -18.07 22.99 -7.15
N ILE A 78 -19.34 22.59 -7.23
CA ILE A 78 -19.88 21.45 -6.48
C ILE A 78 -19.16 20.15 -6.90
N LEU A 79 -19.03 19.91 -8.21
CA LEU A 79 -18.32 18.73 -8.73
C LEU A 79 -16.85 18.72 -8.29
N LEU A 80 -16.18 19.87 -8.35
CA LEU A 80 -14.81 20.00 -7.87
C LEU A 80 -14.71 19.65 -6.38
N LEU A 81 -15.62 20.17 -5.56
CA LEU A 81 -15.62 19.94 -4.13
C LEU A 81 -15.85 18.44 -3.81
N LEU A 82 -16.75 17.77 -4.54
CA LEU A 82 -16.92 16.31 -4.43
C LEU A 82 -15.64 15.54 -4.76
N ILE A 83 -14.95 15.90 -5.86
CA ILE A 83 -13.67 15.29 -6.24
C ILE A 83 -12.61 15.54 -5.16
N VAL A 84 -12.57 16.76 -4.59
CA VAL A 84 -11.66 17.12 -3.50
C VAL A 84 -11.89 16.22 -2.28
N ILE A 85 -13.15 16.08 -1.84
CA ILE A 85 -13.52 15.22 -0.70
C ILE A 85 -13.10 13.77 -0.95
N VAL A 86 -13.42 13.22 -2.12
CA VAL A 86 -13.07 11.83 -2.46
C VAL A 86 -11.56 11.62 -2.42
N GLY A 87 -10.77 12.53 -3.00
CA GLY A 87 -9.32 12.38 -2.96
C GLY A 87 -8.71 12.53 -1.56
N ILE A 88 -9.26 13.41 -0.72
CA ILE A 88 -8.87 13.51 0.70
C ILE A 88 -9.18 12.19 1.43
N PHE A 89 -10.38 11.64 1.22
CA PHE A 89 -10.78 10.36 1.81
C PHE A 89 -9.85 9.22 1.40
N LEU A 90 -9.52 9.10 0.11
CA LEU A 90 -8.59 8.10 -0.40
C LEU A 90 -7.18 8.30 0.16
N ALA A 91 -6.70 9.55 0.26
CA ALA A 91 -5.42 9.87 0.85
C ALA A 91 -5.36 9.46 2.33
N PHE A 92 -6.44 9.74 3.09
CA PHE A 92 -6.56 9.38 4.50
C PHE A 92 -6.58 7.88 4.71
N HIS A 93 -7.41 7.16 3.96
CA HIS A 93 -7.46 5.70 4.02
C HIS A 93 -6.08 5.10 3.74
N GLN A 94 -5.38 5.57 2.70
CA GLN A 94 -4.06 5.04 2.35
C GLN A 94 -2.97 5.37 3.37
N ALA A 95 -3.01 6.54 4.00
CA ALA A 95 -2.02 6.98 4.99
C ALA A 95 -2.07 6.17 6.31
N ASN A 96 -3.22 5.56 6.62
CA ASN A 96 -3.39 4.74 7.82
C ASN A 96 -3.01 3.26 7.63
N LEU A 97 -2.61 2.85 6.41
CA LEU A 97 -2.21 1.47 6.15
C LEU A 97 -0.78 1.22 6.65
N PRO A 98 -0.56 0.33 7.62
CA PRO A 98 0.78 0.01 8.09
C PRO A 98 1.50 -0.98 7.15
N TYR A 99 2.83 -0.99 7.20
CA TYR A 99 3.63 -2.06 6.61
C TYR A 99 3.83 -3.17 7.63
N ARG A 100 3.49 -4.40 7.27
CA ARG A 100 3.61 -5.56 8.17
C ARG A 100 4.74 -6.46 7.71
N PHE A 101 5.65 -6.77 8.62
CA PHE A 101 6.80 -7.62 8.37
C PHE A 101 6.50 -8.99 8.94
N TYR A 102 6.55 -10.01 8.08
CA TYR A 102 6.40 -11.42 8.43
C TYR A 102 7.76 -12.11 8.32
N ARG A 103 7.81 -13.42 8.58
CA ARG A 103 9.08 -14.17 8.58
C ARG A 103 9.77 -14.21 7.22
N ASN A 104 9.00 -14.31 6.13
CA ASN A 104 9.53 -14.45 4.77
C ASN A 104 9.18 -13.27 3.83
N ARG A 105 8.32 -12.35 4.26
CA ARG A 105 7.74 -11.32 3.40
C ARG A 105 7.37 -10.05 4.13
N ILE A 106 7.26 -8.98 3.36
CA ILE A 106 6.65 -7.71 3.76
C ILE A 106 5.30 -7.58 3.07
N LYS A 107 4.27 -7.29 3.83
CA LYS A 107 2.92 -7.00 3.34
C LYS A 107 2.68 -5.51 3.30
N LEU A 108 2.51 -4.99 2.09
CA LEU A 108 2.13 -3.62 1.76
C LEU A 108 0.66 -3.64 1.35
N TYR A 109 -0.24 -3.49 2.33
CA TYR A 109 -1.68 -3.62 2.14
C TYR A 109 -2.06 -4.99 1.54
N LYS A 110 -2.50 -5.04 0.27
CA LYS A 110 -2.85 -6.28 -0.46
C LYS A 110 -1.68 -6.90 -1.23
N LYS A 111 -0.53 -6.22 -1.29
CA LYS A 111 0.64 -6.69 -2.05
C LYS A 111 1.69 -7.24 -1.11
N GLU A 112 2.31 -8.34 -1.49
CA GLU A 112 3.38 -8.96 -0.71
C GLU A 112 4.71 -8.88 -1.47
N VAL A 113 5.82 -8.84 -0.72
CA VAL A 113 7.19 -8.84 -1.24
C VAL A 113 7.99 -9.81 -0.41
N LEU A 114 8.45 -10.89 -1.05
CA LEU A 114 9.37 -11.84 -0.42
C LEU A 114 10.73 -11.17 -0.20
N TYR A 115 11.37 -11.42 0.94
CA TYR A 115 12.68 -10.84 1.25
C TYR A 115 13.77 -11.25 0.25
N VAL A 116 13.68 -12.47 -0.30
CA VAL A 116 14.61 -12.98 -1.32
C VAL A 116 14.65 -12.12 -2.59
N ASN A 117 13.54 -11.43 -2.90
CA ASN A 117 13.42 -10.58 -4.09
C ASN A 117 13.86 -9.13 -3.85
N ILE A 118 14.32 -8.80 -2.63
CA ILE A 118 14.79 -7.46 -2.30
C ILE A 118 16.26 -7.32 -2.69
N ILE A 119 16.52 -6.41 -3.63
CA ILE A 119 17.84 -6.17 -4.21
C ILE A 119 18.62 -5.12 -3.40
N ASN A 120 17.95 -4.07 -2.94
CA ASN A 120 18.57 -2.93 -2.29
C ASN A 120 17.69 -2.45 -1.11
N THR A 121 18.28 -1.96 -0.03
CA THR A 121 17.58 -1.39 1.14
C THR A 121 18.00 0.05 1.45
N ASN A 122 18.70 0.71 0.54
CA ASN A 122 19.23 2.04 0.74
C ASN A 122 18.10 3.06 0.90
N PRO A 123 18.16 3.91 1.94
CA PRO A 123 17.23 5.02 2.10
C PRO A 123 17.30 5.96 0.90
N LYS A 124 16.14 6.35 0.40
CA LYS A 124 15.94 7.43 -0.55
C LYS A 124 15.21 8.56 0.16
N ILE A 125 15.68 9.79 -0.06
CA ILE A 125 15.10 11.01 0.50
C ILE A 125 14.72 11.92 -0.67
N ASP A 126 13.42 12.20 -0.83
CA ASP A 126 12.93 13.22 -1.76
C ASP A 126 12.75 14.61 -1.10
N PHE A 127 12.29 15.60 -1.86
CA PHE A 127 12.08 16.97 -1.37
C PHE A 127 11.12 17.02 -0.17
N TRP A 128 9.99 16.33 -0.25
CA TRP A 128 9.01 16.27 0.81
C TRP A 128 9.54 15.46 2.01
N ASP A 129 10.34 14.44 1.77
CA ASP A 129 10.99 13.65 2.81
C ASP A 129 11.91 14.52 3.68
N LYS A 130 12.65 15.46 3.07
CA LYS A 130 13.48 16.44 3.80
C LYS A 130 12.61 17.31 4.72
N PHE A 131 11.53 17.86 4.18
CA PHE A 131 10.62 18.74 4.94
C PHE A 131 9.99 18.02 6.14
N PHE A 132 9.56 16.77 5.95
CA PHE A 132 8.89 15.98 6.99
C PHE A 132 9.83 15.14 7.85
N LYS A 133 11.15 15.23 7.66
CA LYS A 133 12.16 14.37 8.33
C LYS A 133 11.82 12.88 8.22
N THR A 134 11.53 12.47 6.99
CA THR A 134 11.22 11.08 6.65
C THR A 134 12.18 10.56 5.59
N TYR A 135 12.06 9.28 5.26
CA TYR A 135 12.75 8.65 4.13
C TYR A 135 11.90 7.49 3.60
N SER A 136 12.30 6.95 2.46
CA SER A 136 11.66 5.81 1.82
C SER A 136 12.71 4.74 1.47
N ILE A 137 12.33 3.46 1.49
CA ILE A 137 13.18 2.35 1.06
C ILE A 137 12.55 1.70 -0.16
N LYS A 138 13.31 1.54 -1.25
CA LYS A 138 12.88 0.77 -2.43
C LYS A 138 13.08 -0.71 -2.16
N ILE A 139 12.03 -1.52 -2.21
CA ILE A 139 12.11 -2.97 -1.92
C ILE A 139 11.93 -3.85 -3.16
N ALA A 140 11.31 -3.33 -4.22
CA ALA A 140 11.20 -4.00 -5.52
C ALA A 140 11.12 -2.94 -6.64
N LYS A 141 11.04 -3.36 -7.92
CA LYS A 141 11.00 -2.47 -9.10
C LYS A 141 10.05 -1.28 -8.91
N ASP A 142 8.83 -1.55 -8.42
CA ASP A 142 7.76 -0.55 -8.23
C ASP A 142 7.15 -0.56 -6.82
N LYS A 143 7.90 -1.07 -5.83
CA LYS A 143 7.41 -1.16 -4.44
C LYS A 143 8.37 -0.47 -3.48
N TYR A 144 7.80 0.32 -2.59
CA TYR A 144 8.52 1.16 -1.65
C TYR A 144 7.85 1.10 -0.28
N ILE A 145 8.68 1.08 0.75
CA ILE A 145 8.26 1.41 2.12
C ILE A 145 8.47 2.92 2.25
N ARG A 146 7.39 3.68 2.30
CA ARG A 146 7.44 5.15 2.22
C ARG A 146 7.15 5.81 3.56
N ASN A 147 7.55 7.07 3.68
CA ASN A 147 7.16 7.97 4.77
C ASN A 147 7.64 7.47 6.14
N ILE A 148 8.81 6.84 6.20
CA ILE A 148 9.40 6.31 7.43
C ILE A 148 10.02 7.49 8.20
N PRO A 149 9.68 7.74 9.46
CA PRO A 149 10.35 8.77 10.26
C PRO A 149 11.86 8.51 10.33
N GLN A 150 12.69 9.54 10.17
CA GLN A 150 14.16 9.41 10.28
C GLN A 150 14.62 8.95 11.67
N THR A 151 13.77 9.09 12.69
CA THR A 151 14.00 8.55 14.04
C THR A 151 13.91 7.02 14.11
N VAL A 152 13.28 6.38 13.12
CA VAL A 152 13.14 4.91 13.06
C VAL A 152 14.20 4.36 12.11
N GLN A 153 15.15 3.58 12.62
CA GLN A 153 16.22 2.96 11.83
C GLN A 153 15.86 1.52 11.41
N ILE A 154 14.87 1.38 10.51
CA ILE A 154 14.39 0.04 10.09
C ILE A 154 15.35 -0.68 9.13
N SER A 155 16.32 0.03 8.55
CA SER A 155 17.23 -0.52 7.54
C SER A 155 18.04 -1.72 8.04
N ASN A 156 18.59 -1.65 9.25
CA ASN A 156 19.40 -2.73 9.83
C ASN A 156 18.57 -3.99 10.06
N TYR A 157 17.37 -3.82 10.63
CA TYR A 157 16.43 -4.91 10.84
C TYR A 157 15.99 -5.55 9.52
N LEU A 158 15.68 -4.75 8.51
CA LEU A 158 15.31 -5.25 7.18
C LEU A 158 16.47 -6.03 6.53
N GLN A 159 17.71 -5.57 6.66
CA GLN A 159 18.88 -6.30 6.17
C GLN A 159 19.04 -7.66 6.85
N GLN A 160 18.83 -7.75 8.17
CA GLN A 160 18.87 -9.02 8.89
C GLN A 160 17.84 -10.02 8.34
N LEU A 161 16.61 -9.56 8.10
CA LEU A 161 15.55 -10.42 7.53
C LEU A 161 15.86 -10.88 6.10
N ILE A 162 16.47 -10.01 5.29
CA ILE A 162 16.91 -10.34 3.94
C ILE A 162 18.04 -11.37 3.96
N ASN A 163 19.05 -11.17 4.79
CA ASN A 163 20.18 -12.07 4.92
C ASN A 163 19.71 -13.45 5.41
N TYR A 164 18.84 -13.47 6.42
CA TYR A 164 18.23 -14.70 6.92
C TYR A 164 17.47 -15.46 5.81
N ALA A 165 16.63 -14.77 5.05
CA ALA A 165 15.85 -15.39 3.97
C ALA A 165 16.73 -15.92 2.82
N LYS A 166 17.77 -15.18 2.44
CA LYS A 166 18.71 -15.59 1.39
C LYS A 166 19.55 -16.80 1.82
N ASN A 167 20.08 -16.79 3.04
CA ASN A 167 20.88 -17.89 3.59
C ASN A 167 20.06 -19.18 3.77
N SER A 168 18.79 -19.04 4.17
CA SER A 168 17.89 -20.20 4.31
C SER A 168 17.59 -20.87 2.96
N THR A 169 17.63 -20.12 1.86
CA THR A 169 17.40 -20.64 0.51
C THR A 169 18.65 -21.33 -0.05
N SER A 170 19.84 -20.78 0.21
CA SER A 170 21.11 -21.37 -0.26
C SER A 170 21.41 -22.73 0.37
N SER A 171 21.03 -22.96 1.62
CA SER A 171 21.29 -24.23 2.32
C SER A 171 20.46 -25.41 1.81
N GLN A 172 19.41 -25.17 1.01
CA GLN A 172 18.61 -26.23 0.38
C GLN A 172 19.13 -26.63 -1.01
N GLY A 173 20.07 -25.88 -1.59
CA GLY A 173 20.62 -26.13 -2.92
C GLY A 173 21.90 -26.98 -2.97
N ASN A 174 22.46 -27.37 -1.83
CA ASN A 174 23.75 -28.09 -1.73
C ASN A 174 23.62 -29.61 -1.50
N PHE A 175 22.50 -30.21 -1.93
CA PHE A 175 22.37 -31.67 -2.04
C PHE A 175 22.25 -32.04 -3.52
N GLN A 176 23.36 -31.99 -4.25
CA GLN A 176 23.55 -32.69 -5.53
C GLN A 176 24.92 -33.34 -5.52
#